data_AF-A0A5J4PXS5-F1
#
_entry.id   AF-A0A5J4PXS5-F1
#
_cell.length_a   1.000
_cell.length_b   1.000
_cell.length_c   1.000
_cell.angle_alpha   90.00
_cell.angle_beta   90.00
_cell.angle_gamma   90.00
#
_symmetry.space_group_name_H-M   'P 1'
#
loop_
_entity.id
_entity.type
_entity.pdbx_description
1 polymer ?
#
loop_
_entity_poly.entity_id
_entity_poly.type
_entity_poly.pdbx_seq_one_letter_code
_entity_poly.pdbx_strand_id
1 'polypeptide(L)'
;MWLNLSLQERLTVLANASKQTNLSPYAIEKDWWVTMSLRALFTCECANHIVFKGGTSLSKAWNLIERFSEDIDIAIDRAFFGFEGELKKKQINNLRRASCSYIKEKLKDELDKKFQEAGINGYSLFIQESQDTTKDPQTIEVHYKSLFTSNSYIQEKVLIEIGARSLIEPSATIQLRSILADNYPESAFADSYFDIPTVIPQRTFLEK
;
A
#
# COMPACT_ATOMS: atom_id res chain seq x y z
N MET A 1 -14.25 -13.34 -0.63
CA MET A 1 -13.46 -12.27 0.02
C MET A 1 -14.07 -11.93 1.37
N TRP A 2 -13.25 -11.58 2.37
CA TRP A 2 -13.71 -11.24 3.72
C TRP A 2 -14.80 -10.14 3.77
N LEU A 3 -14.72 -9.13 2.89
CA LEU A 3 -15.76 -8.08 2.77
C LEU A 3 -17.16 -8.60 2.42
N ASN A 4 -17.26 -9.78 1.81
CA ASN A 4 -18.55 -10.37 1.39
C ASN A 4 -19.26 -11.13 2.51
N LEU A 5 -18.59 -11.33 3.65
CA LEU A 5 -19.21 -11.94 4.82
C LEU A 5 -20.21 -10.98 5.48
N SER A 6 -21.18 -11.53 6.21
CA SER A 6 -22.08 -10.71 7.03
C SER A 6 -21.31 -9.89 8.06
N LEU A 7 -21.92 -8.80 8.55
CA LEU A 7 -21.29 -7.95 9.56
C LEU A 7 -20.85 -8.74 10.81
N GLN A 8 -21.69 -9.68 11.27
CA GLN A 8 -21.39 -10.50 12.45
C GLN A 8 -20.22 -11.45 12.20
N GLU A 9 -20.15 -12.07 11.01
CA GLU A 9 -19.04 -12.94 10.62
C GLU A 9 -17.73 -12.16 10.51
N ARG A 10 -17.75 -10.98 9.88
CA ARG A 10 -16.56 -10.12 9.77
C ARG A 10 -16.01 -9.74 11.14
N LEU A 11 -16.87 -9.31 12.07
CA LEU A 11 -16.49 -8.99 13.44
C LEU A 11 -15.93 -10.20 14.18
N THR A 12 -16.54 -11.37 14.00
CA THR A 12 -16.10 -12.62 14.63
C THR A 12 -14.72 -13.05 14.13
N VAL A 13 -14.49 -13.00 12.81
CA VAL A 13 -13.20 -13.30 12.18
C VAL A 13 -12.11 -12.38 12.71
N LEU A 14 -12.36 -11.07 12.78
CA LEU A 14 -11.40 -10.10 13.32
C LEU A 14 -11.12 -10.33 14.82
N ALA A 15 -12.15 -10.56 15.63
CA ALA A 15 -11.99 -10.80 17.06
C ALA A 15 -11.20 -12.09 17.36
N ASN A 16 -11.39 -13.13 16.55
CA ASN A 16 -10.66 -14.38 16.70
C ASN A 16 -9.20 -14.28 16.21
N ALA A 17 -8.95 -13.62 15.07
CA ALA A 17 -7.59 -13.33 14.61
C ALA A 17 -6.82 -12.44 15.61
N SER A 18 -7.53 -11.51 16.27
CA SER A 18 -6.96 -10.66 17.32
C SER A 18 -6.41 -11.47 18.50
N LYS A 19 -7.14 -12.51 18.95
CA LYS A 19 -6.68 -13.40 20.02
C LYS A 19 -5.44 -14.21 19.64
N GLN A 20 -5.28 -14.54 18.36
CA GLN A 20 -4.16 -15.37 17.87
C GLN A 20 -2.90 -14.54 17.63
N THR A 21 -3.05 -13.31 17.14
CA THR A 21 -1.93 -12.44 16.75
C THR A 21 -1.52 -11.44 17.81
N ASN A 22 -2.33 -11.28 18.88
CA ASN A 22 -2.19 -10.23 19.87
C ASN A 22 -2.27 -8.79 19.29
N LEU A 23 -2.82 -8.66 18.08
CA LEU A 23 -3.12 -7.37 17.44
C LEU A 23 -4.56 -6.97 17.73
N SER A 24 -4.85 -5.67 17.72
CA SER A 24 -6.23 -5.21 17.85
C SER A 24 -7.06 -5.62 16.62
N PRO A 25 -8.37 -5.86 16.77
CA PRO A 25 -9.24 -6.14 15.62
C PRO A 25 -9.18 -5.04 14.55
N TYR A 26 -9.02 -3.79 14.97
CA TYR A 26 -8.81 -2.65 14.08
C TYR A 26 -7.53 -2.77 13.26
N ALA A 27 -6.41 -3.13 13.89
CA ALA A 27 -5.14 -3.30 13.19
C ALA A 27 -5.24 -4.39 12.13
N ILE A 28 -5.95 -5.48 12.43
CA ILE A 28 -6.15 -6.59 11.48
C ILE A 28 -7.05 -6.17 10.30
N GLU A 29 -8.13 -5.42 10.57
CA GLU A 29 -8.95 -4.84 9.51
C GLU A 29 -8.11 -3.92 8.60
N LYS A 30 -7.30 -3.05 9.20
CA LYS A 30 -6.46 -2.12 8.45
C LYS A 30 -5.33 -2.82 7.68
N ASP A 31 -4.73 -3.88 8.22
CA ASP A 31 -3.80 -4.73 7.46
C ASP A 31 -4.46 -5.30 6.20
N TRP A 32 -5.71 -5.71 6.30
CA TRP A 32 -6.45 -6.21 5.14
C TRP A 32 -6.58 -5.13 4.06
N TRP A 33 -6.93 -3.90 4.42
CA TRP A 33 -6.98 -2.77 3.50
C TRP A 33 -5.61 -2.41 2.91
N VAL A 34 -4.55 -2.43 3.71
CA VAL A 34 -3.16 -2.25 3.24
C VAL A 34 -2.80 -3.34 2.22
N THR A 35 -3.10 -4.60 2.52
CA THR A 35 -2.81 -5.74 1.65
C THR A 35 -3.55 -5.62 0.32
N MET A 36 -4.83 -5.28 0.34
CA MET A 36 -5.61 -5.10 -0.88
C MET A 36 -5.15 -3.90 -1.70
N SER A 37 -4.76 -2.82 -1.04
CA SER A 37 -4.20 -1.62 -1.69
C SER A 37 -2.90 -1.95 -2.42
N LEU A 38 -1.99 -2.69 -1.77
CA LEU A 38 -0.77 -3.20 -2.40
C LEU A 38 -1.09 -4.12 -3.58
N ARG A 39 -1.97 -5.10 -3.39
CA ARG A 39 -2.35 -6.03 -4.45
C ARG A 39 -2.88 -5.31 -5.69
N ALA A 40 -3.78 -4.35 -5.52
CA ALA A 40 -4.32 -3.58 -6.61
C ALA A 40 -3.25 -2.72 -7.28
N LEU A 41 -2.43 -2.01 -6.50
CA LEU A 41 -1.36 -1.16 -7.02
C LEU A 41 -0.34 -1.94 -7.88
N PHE A 42 0.04 -3.15 -7.45
CA PHE A 42 0.93 -4.05 -8.20
C PHE A 42 0.24 -4.78 -9.35
N THR A 43 -0.96 -4.35 -9.74
CA THR A 43 -1.63 -4.73 -11.00
C THR A 43 -1.92 -3.55 -11.92
N CYS A 44 -1.58 -2.31 -11.50
CA CYS A 44 -1.67 -1.10 -12.32
C CYS A 44 -0.58 -1.07 -13.40
N GLU A 45 -0.65 -0.09 -14.31
CA GLU A 45 0.30 0.02 -15.43
C GLU A 45 1.76 0.16 -14.96
N CYS A 46 1.96 0.83 -13.82
CA CYS A 46 3.28 1.02 -13.23
C CYS A 46 3.86 -0.19 -12.49
N ALA A 47 3.15 -1.33 -12.41
CA ALA A 47 3.51 -2.47 -11.55
C ALA A 47 4.97 -2.95 -11.70
N ASN A 48 5.48 -3.01 -12.93
CA ASN A 48 6.85 -3.45 -13.21
C ASN A 48 7.93 -2.38 -12.93
N HIS A 49 7.51 -1.18 -12.55
CA HIS A 49 8.37 -0.03 -12.29
C HIS A 49 8.23 0.48 -10.86
N ILE A 50 7.51 -0.22 -9.99
CA ILE A 50 7.35 0.18 -8.59
C ILE A 50 7.95 -0.87 -7.65
N VAL A 51 8.46 -0.39 -6.51
CA VAL A 51 8.91 -1.25 -5.41
C VAL A 51 8.29 -0.77 -4.09
N PHE A 52 7.93 -1.72 -3.26
CA PHE A 52 7.52 -1.48 -1.89
C PHE A 52 8.74 -1.25 -1.01
N LYS A 53 8.68 -0.25 -0.14
CA LYS A 53 9.82 0.13 0.70
C LYS A 53 9.36 0.63 2.07
N GLY A 54 10.30 1.26 2.77
CA GLY A 54 10.00 2.04 3.96
C GLY A 54 9.54 1.20 5.14
N GLY A 55 8.84 1.86 6.04
CA GLY A 55 8.60 1.33 7.38
C GLY A 55 7.74 0.08 7.43
N THR A 56 6.75 0.02 6.54
CA THR A 56 5.74 -1.03 6.47
C THR A 56 6.28 -2.25 5.73
N SER A 57 7.22 -2.08 4.80
CA SER A 57 7.91 -3.23 4.20
C SER A 57 8.67 -4.06 5.23
N LEU A 58 9.32 -3.40 6.20
CA LEU A 58 10.05 -4.09 7.26
C LEU A 58 9.15 -4.95 8.15
N SER A 59 7.94 -4.50 8.48
CA SER A 59 6.99 -5.29 9.27
C SER A 59 6.27 -6.32 8.41
N LYS A 60 5.68 -5.91 7.27
CA LYS A 60 4.78 -6.76 6.48
C LYS A 60 5.48 -7.73 5.54
N ALA A 61 6.58 -7.32 4.90
CA ALA A 61 7.29 -8.16 3.94
C ALA A 61 8.46 -8.92 4.54
N TRP A 62 9.17 -8.29 5.48
CA TRP A 62 10.37 -8.89 6.06
C TRP A 62 10.16 -9.45 7.47
N ASN A 63 9.03 -9.15 8.12
CA ASN A 63 8.72 -9.55 9.49
C ASN A 63 9.86 -9.23 10.49
N LEU A 64 10.50 -8.07 10.31
CA LEU A 64 11.68 -7.67 11.09
C LEU A 64 11.36 -6.78 12.29
N ILE A 65 10.16 -6.20 12.32
CA ILE A 65 9.73 -5.29 13.40
C ILE A 65 8.26 -5.52 13.74
N GLU A 66 7.98 -5.60 15.04
CA GLU A 66 6.62 -5.76 15.59
C GLU A 66 5.93 -4.42 15.77
N ARG A 67 5.85 -3.62 14.69
CA ARG A 67 5.02 -2.42 14.68
C ARG A 67 3.96 -2.53 13.62
N PHE A 68 2.74 -2.23 14.05
CA PHE A 68 1.66 -2.00 13.12
C PHE A 68 1.96 -0.71 12.34
N SER A 69 2.01 -0.80 11.02
CA SER A 69 2.39 0.32 10.15
C SER A 69 1.31 0.46 9.10
N GLU A 70 0.72 1.64 9.09
CA GLU A 70 -0.58 1.97 8.49
C GLU A 70 -0.45 2.50 7.05
N ASP A 71 0.77 2.86 6.68
CA ASP A 71 1.10 3.59 5.46
C ASP A 71 1.84 2.68 4.46
N ILE A 72 1.72 2.95 3.18
CA ILE A 72 2.36 2.22 2.09
C ILE A 72 3.36 3.16 1.44
N ASP A 73 4.66 2.87 1.59
CA ASP A 73 5.73 3.60 0.91
C ASP A 73 6.10 2.92 -0.42
N ILE A 74 5.95 3.62 -1.53
CA ILE A 74 6.27 3.14 -2.87
C ILE A 74 7.34 4.02 -3.48
N ALA A 75 8.35 3.39 -4.09
CA ALA A 75 9.21 4.07 -5.05
C ALA A 75 8.78 3.68 -6.46
N ILE A 76 8.65 4.67 -7.35
CA ILE A 76 8.47 4.45 -8.78
C ILE A 76 9.77 4.76 -9.51
N ASP A 77 10.19 3.87 -10.40
CA ASP A 77 11.35 4.04 -11.23
C ASP A 77 11.17 5.25 -12.15
N ARG A 78 12.15 6.13 -12.13
CA ARG A 78 12.25 7.27 -13.05
C ARG A 78 12.27 6.85 -14.53
N ALA A 79 12.72 5.63 -14.85
CA ALA A 79 12.70 5.10 -16.21
C ALA A 79 11.28 4.95 -16.76
N PHE A 80 10.28 4.73 -15.90
CA PHE A 80 8.86 4.72 -16.29
C PHE A 80 8.42 6.05 -16.93
N PHE A 81 9.03 7.15 -16.49
CA PHE A 81 8.78 8.49 -17.03
C PHE A 81 9.78 8.91 -18.13
N GLY A 82 10.62 7.98 -18.60
CA GLY A 82 11.64 8.24 -19.60
C GLY A 82 12.87 9.01 -19.09
N PHE A 83 13.17 8.95 -17.78
CA PHE A 83 14.36 9.58 -17.21
C PHE A 83 15.39 8.54 -16.79
N GLU A 84 16.62 8.70 -17.26
CA GLU A 84 17.75 7.79 -16.98
C GLU A 84 19.03 8.57 -16.65
N GLY A 85 20.05 7.86 -16.16
CA GLY A 85 21.37 8.41 -15.88
C GLY A 85 21.42 9.43 -14.74
N GLU A 86 22.44 10.28 -14.72
CA GLU A 86 22.54 11.36 -13.74
C GLU A 86 21.61 12.52 -14.11
N LEU A 87 20.69 12.85 -13.20
CA LEU A 87 19.71 13.92 -13.43
C LEU A 87 20.18 15.23 -12.81
N LYS A 88 20.25 16.28 -13.63
CA LYS A 88 20.46 17.65 -13.14
C LYS A 88 19.20 18.18 -12.45
N LYS A 89 19.33 19.24 -11.65
CA LYS A 89 18.20 19.87 -10.91
C LYS A 89 16.95 20.12 -11.76
N LYS A 90 17.11 20.58 -13.00
CA LYS A 90 15.97 20.79 -13.93
C LYS A 90 15.27 19.48 -14.30
N GLN A 91 16.02 18.41 -14.58
CA GLN A 91 15.47 17.09 -14.90
C GLN A 91 14.78 16.47 -13.68
N ILE A 92 15.32 16.65 -12.47
CA ILE A 92 14.68 16.21 -11.22
C ILE A 92 13.31 16.88 -11.05
N ASN A 93 13.20 18.18 -11.30
CA ASN A 93 11.91 18.87 -11.23
C ASN A 93 10.94 18.43 -12.33
N ASN A 94 11.43 18.07 -13.52
CA ASN A 94 10.60 17.52 -14.58
C ASN A 94 10.09 16.11 -14.22
N LEU A 95 10.95 15.26 -13.65
CA LEU A 95 10.57 13.94 -13.13
C LEU A 95 9.47 14.06 -12.06
N ARG A 96 9.62 14.99 -11.10
CA ARG A 96 8.60 15.25 -10.07
C ARG A 96 7.27 15.67 -10.66
N ARG A 97 7.27 16.54 -11.68
CA ARG A 97 6.06 16.94 -12.39
C ARG A 97 5.42 15.79 -13.16
N ALA A 98 6.21 14.98 -13.84
CA ALA A 98 5.73 13.81 -14.58
C ALA A 98 5.08 12.79 -13.61
N SER A 99 5.75 12.51 -12.49
CA SER A 99 5.20 11.67 -11.42
C SER A 99 3.92 12.25 -10.83
N CYS A 100 3.91 13.54 -10.50
CA CYS A 100 2.72 14.23 -9.97
C CYS A 100 1.52 14.14 -10.94
N SER A 101 1.74 14.41 -12.22
CA SER A 101 0.71 14.34 -13.26
C SER A 101 0.20 12.91 -13.45
N TYR A 102 1.08 11.92 -13.57
CA TYR A 102 0.67 10.51 -13.69
C TYR A 102 -0.16 10.05 -12.49
N ILE A 103 0.27 10.38 -11.27
CA ILE A 103 -0.46 9.99 -10.05
C ILE A 103 -1.85 10.64 -10.00
N LYS A 104 -1.93 11.92 -10.38
CA LYS A 104 -3.17 12.71 -10.37
C LYS A 104 -4.17 12.34 -11.45
N GLU A 105 -3.68 12.12 -12.66
CA GLU A 105 -4.50 12.02 -13.85
C GLU A 105 -4.75 10.57 -14.28
N LYS A 106 -3.98 9.61 -13.75
CA LYS A 106 -4.03 8.21 -14.21
C LYS A 106 -4.02 7.19 -13.08
N LEU A 107 -3.01 7.20 -12.19
CA LEU A 107 -2.83 6.13 -11.20
C LEU A 107 -4.01 5.99 -10.23
N LYS A 108 -4.60 7.09 -9.76
CA LYS A 108 -5.78 7.05 -8.89
C LYS A 108 -6.93 6.28 -9.54
N ASP A 109 -7.19 6.56 -10.81
CA ASP A 109 -8.33 5.97 -11.53
C ASP A 109 -8.04 4.52 -11.94
N GLU A 110 -6.78 4.19 -12.24
CA GLU A 110 -6.35 2.80 -12.37
C GLU A 110 -6.54 2.03 -11.07
N LEU A 111 -6.13 2.59 -9.93
CA LEU A 111 -6.28 1.97 -8.62
C LEU A 111 -7.76 1.73 -8.30
N ASP A 112 -8.63 2.71 -8.58
CA ASP A 112 -10.08 2.58 -8.43
C ASP A 112 -10.63 1.42 -9.27
N LYS A 113 -10.24 1.37 -10.55
CA LYS A 113 -10.62 0.28 -11.45
C LYS A 113 -10.14 -1.08 -10.93
N LYS A 114 -8.91 -1.17 -10.41
CA LYS A 114 -8.37 -2.41 -9.83
C LYS A 114 -9.09 -2.85 -8.57
N PHE A 115 -9.53 -1.92 -7.73
CA PHE A 115 -10.38 -2.24 -6.59
C PHE A 115 -11.73 -2.81 -7.04
N GLN A 116 -12.37 -2.17 -8.03
CA GLN A 116 -13.66 -2.63 -8.58
C GLN A 116 -13.56 -4.01 -9.25
N GLU A 117 -12.52 -4.24 -10.06
CA GLU A 117 -12.23 -5.54 -10.68
C GLU A 117 -12.03 -6.65 -9.64
N ALA A 118 -11.44 -6.33 -8.49
CA ALA A 118 -11.26 -7.24 -7.37
C ALA A 118 -12.53 -7.44 -6.52
N GLY A 119 -13.62 -6.72 -6.81
CA GLY A 119 -14.87 -6.76 -6.04
C GLY A 119 -14.80 -6.05 -4.69
N ILE A 120 -13.79 -5.20 -4.48
CA ILE A 120 -13.63 -4.39 -3.28
C ILE A 120 -14.65 -3.25 -3.34
N ASN A 121 -15.30 -2.95 -2.21
CA ASN A 121 -16.33 -1.92 -2.10
C ASN A 121 -16.25 -1.22 -0.74
N GLY A 122 -17.02 -0.15 -0.54
CA GLY A 122 -17.04 0.58 0.72
C GLY A 122 -15.80 1.45 0.97
N TYR A 123 -15.15 1.90 -0.12
CA TYR A 123 -13.99 2.77 -0.10
C TYR A 123 -14.21 4.04 -0.94
N SER A 124 -13.37 5.04 -0.71
CA SER A 124 -13.23 6.25 -1.51
C SER A 124 -11.76 6.59 -1.67
N LEU A 125 -11.34 7.01 -2.88
CA LEU A 125 -9.96 7.41 -3.16
C LEU A 125 -9.83 8.92 -3.29
N PHE A 126 -8.83 9.48 -2.60
CA PHE A 126 -8.48 10.89 -2.67
C PHE A 126 -7.01 11.07 -2.97
N ILE A 127 -6.66 12.22 -3.53
CA ILE A 127 -5.26 12.65 -3.63
C ILE A 127 -5.07 13.79 -2.66
N GLN A 128 -4.01 13.73 -1.86
CA GLN A 128 -3.68 14.84 -0.99
C GLN A 128 -3.25 16.05 -1.83
N GLU A 129 -4.10 17.07 -1.86
CA GLU A 129 -3.88 18.24 -2.69
C GLU A 129 -2.57 18.96 -2.34
N SER A 130 -1.89 19.42 -3.38
CA SER A 130 -0.74 20.29 -3.28
C SER A 130 -0.68 21.17 -4.52
N GLN A 131 -0.49 22.48 -4.31
CA GLN A 131 -0.23 23.45 -5.37
C GLN A 131 1.19 23.29 -5.96
N ASP A 132 2.10 22.67 -5.21
CA ASP A 132 3.46 22.39 -5.67
C ASP A 132 3.49 21.12 -6.53
N THR A 133 3.53 21.30 -7.84
CA THR A 133 3.69 20.23 -8.83
C THR A 133 5.04 19.52 -8.77
N THR A 134 5.98 20.03 -7.96
CA THR A 134 7.27 19.40 -7.68
C THR A 134 7.34 18.73 -6.31
N LYS A 135 6.23 18.72 -5.53
CA LYS A 135 6.14 17.94 -4.29
C LYS A 135 6.39 16.46 -4.61
N ASP A 136 7.19 15.82 -3.77
CA ASP A 136 7.53 14.40 -3.86
C ASP A 136 7.91 13.95 -2.44
N PRO A 137 7.28 12.89 -1.90
CA PRO A 137 6.28 12.02 -2.54
C PRO A 137 4.90 12.67 -2.71
N GLN A 138 4.08 12.05 -3.57
CA GLN A 138 2.64 12.31 -3.67
C GLN A 138 1.87 11.23 -2.91
N THR A 139 0.69 11.57 -2.39
CA THR A 139 -0.07 10.66 -1.52
C THR A 139 -1.47 10.42 -2.07
N ILE A 140 -1.80 9.14 -2.27
CA ILE A 140 -3.18 8.67 -2.49
C ILE A 140 -3.72 8.19 -1.15
N GLU A 141 -4.90 8.65 -0.76
CA GLU A 141 -5.59 8.20 0.45
C GLU A 141 -6.70 7.22 0.07
N VAL A 142 -6.66 6.02 0.65
CA VAL A 142 -7.72 5.01 0.56
C VAL A 142 -8.56 5.10 1.82
N HIS A 143 -9.68 5.82 1.75
CA HIS A 143 -10.64 5.90 2.86
C HIS A 143 -11.56 4.69 2.79
N TYR A 144 -11.84 4.07 3.92
CA TYR A 144 -12.73 2.92 3.98
C TYR A 144 -13.65 3.01 5.19
N LYS A 145 -14.82 2.40 5.10
CA LYS A 145 -15.75 2.35 6.22
C LYS A 145 -15.30 1.27 7.22
N SER A 146 -14.62 1.69 8.27
CA SER A 146 -14.17 0.84 9.37
C SER A 146 -15.34 0.15 10.07
N LEU A 147 -15.15 -1.11 10.51
CA LEU A 147 -16.08 -1.81 11.40
C LEU A 147 -15.98 -1.35 12.85
N PHE A 148 -14.91 -0.65 13.19
CA PHE A 148 -14.68 -0.06 14.52
C PHE A 148 -14.79 1.45 14.43
N THR A 149 -15.59 2.05 15.32
CA THR A 149 -15.70 3.50 15.44
C THR A 149 -14.35 4.08 15.82
N SER A 150 -13.91 5.12 15.10
CA SER A 150 -12.70 5.86 15.42
C SER A 150 -12.79 6.45 16.84
N ASN A 151 -12.15 5.81 17.83
CA ASN A 151 -11.61 6.57 18.95
C ASN A 151 -10.63 7.57 18.33
N SER A 152 -10.73 8.85 18.71
CA SER A 152 -10.23 10.07 18.07
C SER A 152 -8.76 10.15 17.61
N TYR A 153 -7.98 9.07 17.69
CA TYR A 153 -6.58 8.98 17.29
C TYR A 153 -6.33 8.16 16.02
N ILE A 154 -7.33 7.41 15.55
CA ILE A 154 -7.13 6.41 14.50
C ILE A 154 -7.88 6.85 13.24
N GLN A 155 -7.13 7.18 12.18
CA GLN A 155 -7.71 7.59 10.90
C GLN A 155 -8.15 6.37 10.07
N GLU A 156 -9.39 6.38 9.60
CA GLU A 156 -10.02 5.34 8.76
C GLU A 156 -9.52 5.40 7.30
N LYS A 157 -8.20 5.42 7.13
CA LYS A 157 -7.56 5.45 5.81
C LYS A 157 -6.22 4.73 5.77
N VAL A 158 -5.88 4.24 4.60
CA VAL A 158 -4.52 3.84 4.22
C VAL A 158 -3.89 4.96 3.40
N LEU A 159 -2.67 5.36 3.72
CA LEU A 159 -1.90 6.32 2.93
C LEU A 159 -0.97 5.57 2.00
N ILE A 160 -1.00 5.88 0.70
CA ILE A 160 -0.05 5.36 -0.28
C ILE A 160 0.83 6.53 -0.70
N GLU A 161 2.06 6.58 -0.21
CA GLU A 161 3.06 7.57 -0.57
C GLU A 161 3.93 7.06 -1.72
N ILE A 162 3.87 7.74 -2.87
CA ILE A 162 4.62 7.37 -4.07
C ILE A 162 5.67 8.43 -4.36
N GLY A 163 6.94 8.04 -4.30
CA GLY A 163 8.09 8.88 -4.60
C GLY A 163 8.85 8.43 -5.85
N ALA A 164 9.27 9.37 -6.70
CA ALA A 164 9.98 9.06 -7.95
C ALA A 164 11.52 9.19 -7.85
N ARG A 165 12.03 9.53 -6.66
CA ARG A 165 13.46 9.84 -6.45
C ARG A 165 14.27 8.73 -5.82
N SER A 166 13.62 7.79 -5.14
CA SER A 166 14.30 6.71 -4.46
C SER A 166 14.83 5.70 -5.49
N LEU A 167 16.05 5.19 -5.27
CA LEU A 167 16.53 4.06 -6.07
C LEU A 167 15.69 2.83 -5.73
N ILE A 168 15.38 2.01 -6.73
CA ILE A 168 14.54 0.81 -6.60
C ILE A 168 15.34 -0.47 -6.27
N GLU A 169 16.67 -0.42 -6.39
CA GLU A 169 17.57 -1.56 -6.19
C GLU A 169 18.58 -1.34 -5.06
N PRO A 170 19.00 -2.37 -4.32
CA PRO A 170 18.57 -3.77 -4.47
C PRO A 170 17.19 -4.02 -3.87
N SER A 171 16.39 -4.82 -4.55
CA SER A 171 15.09 -5.31 -4.12
C SER A 171 14.98 -6.82 -4.36
N ALA A 172 14.05 -7.45 -3.66
CA ALA A 172 13.70 -8.86 -3.83
C ALA A 172 12.19 -8.99 -3.95
N THR A 173 11.74 -9.98 -4.72
CA THR A 173 10.31 -10.32 -4.80
C THR A 173 9.92 -11.11 -3.56
N ILE A 174 8.92 -10.63 -2.83
CA ILE A 174 8.37 -11.26 -1.64
C ILE A 174 6.91 -11.64 -1.90
N GLN A 175 6.45 -12.75 -1.34
CA GLN A 175 5.04 -13.13 -1.38
C GLN A 175 4.29 -12.60 -0.17
N LEU A 176 3.22 -11.83 -0.39
CA LEU A 176 2.36 -11.31 0.66
C LEU A 176 0.93 -11.81 0.55
N ARG A 177 0.25 -11.84 1.70
CA ARG A 177 -1.21 -11.89 1.84
C ARG A 177 -1.60 -11.19 3.13
N SER A 178 -2.90 -11.11 3.43
CA SER A 178 -3.37 -10.46 4.65
C SER A 178 -3.17 -11.32 5.89
N ILE A 179 -3.07 -10.68 7.06
CA ILE A 179 -3.07 -11.37 8.35
C ILE A 179 -4.31 -12.25 8.50
N LEU A 180 -5.46 -11.82 7.96
CA LEU A 180 -6.67 -12.63 7.96
C LEU A 180 -6.49 -13.94 7.18
N ALA A 181 -5.88 -13.89 6.00
CA ALA A 181 -5.59 -15.10 5.24
C ALA A 181 -4.55 -15.99 5.93
N ASP A 182 -3.56 -15.41 6.63
CA ASP A 182 -2.61 -16.18 7.43
C ASP A 182 -3.26 -16.93 8.60
N ASN A 183 -4.28 -16.34 9.23
CA ASN A 183 -5.01 -16.95 10.35
C ASN A 183 -6.12 -17.90 9.88
N TYR A 184 -6.56 -17.80 8.62
CA TYR A 184 -7.65 -18.59 8.04
C TYR A 184 -7.32 -19.14 6.64
N PRO A 185 -6.21 -19.86 6.46
CA PRO A 185 -5.69 -20.22 5.12
C PRO A 185 -6.66 -21.09 4.30
N GLU A 186 -7.45 -21.93 4.97
CA GLU A 186 -8.41 -22.84 4.33
C GLU A 186 -9.81 -22.21 4.13
N SER A 187 -9.99 -20.95 4.54
CA SER A 187 -11.29 -20.29 4.42
C SER A 187 -11.54 -19.80 3.00
N ALA A 188 -12.79 -19.90 2.53
CA ALA A 188 -13.20 -19.39 1.22
C ALA A 188 -13.04 -17.85 1.07
N PHE A 189 -12.79 -17.14 2.17
CA PHE A 189 -12.61 -15.69 2.17
C PHE A 189 -11.14 -15.24 2.19
N ALA A 190 -10.19 -16.16 2.41
CA ALA A 190 -8.77 -15.87 2.44
C ALA A 190 -8.29 -15.34 1.08
N ASP A 191 -7.53 -14.26 1.08
CA ASP A 191 -6.84 -13.79 -0.12
C ASP A 191 -5.60 -14.63 -0.43
N SER A 192 -5.32 -14.82 -1.71
CA SER A 192 -4.18 -15.60 -2.20
C SER A 192 -2.86 -14.85 -2.04
N TYR A 193 -1.73 -15.55 -2.07
CA TYR A 193 -0.44 -14.86 -2.17
C TYR A 193 -0.34 -14.04 -3.47
N PHE A 194 0.39 -12.92 -3.40
CA PHE A 194 0.83 -12.16 -4.57
C PHE A 194 2.28 -11.72 -4.39
N ASP A 195 2.97 -11.61 -5.52
CA ASP A 195 4.37 -11.21 -5.59
C ASP A 195 4.50 -9.69 -5.52
N ILE A 196 5.43 -9.20 -4.71
CA ILE A 196 5.72 -7.78 -4.57
C ILE A 196 7.24 -7.51 -4.52
N PRO A 197 7.79 -6.80 -5.52
CA PRO A 197 9.14 -6.25 -5.44
C PRO A 197 9.29 -5.34 -4.22
N THR A 198 10.19 -5.70 -3.30
CA THR A 198 10.40 -5.02 -2.03
C THR A 198 11.87 -4.71 -1.81
N VAL A 199 12.19 -3.46 -1.43
CA VAL A 199 13.57 -3.05 -1.12
C VAL A 199 14.12 -3.89 0.03
N ILE A 200 15.38 -4.34 -0.08
CA ILE A 200 15.99 -5.16 0.97
C ILE A 200 16.20 -4.37 2.27
N PRO A 201 16.07 -5.03 3.44
CA PRO A 201 16.08 -4.34 4.74
C PRO A 201 17.36 -3.56 5.04
N GLN A 202 18.52 -4.09 4.63
CA GLN A 202 19.83 -3.48 4.88
C GLN A 202 19.88 -2.04 4.38
N ARG A 203 19.16 -1.74 3.30
CA ARG A 203 19.07 -0.40 2.76
C ARG A 203 18.05 0.47 3.49
N THR A 204 16.89 -0.08 3.84
CA THR A 204 15.87 0.65 4.60
C THR A 204 16.38 1.11 5.97
N PHE A 205 17.28 0.34 6.61
CA PHE A 205 17.93 0.77 7.86
C PHE A 205 18.95 1.90 7.67
N LEU A 206 19.55 2.06 6.48
CA LEU A 206 20.51 3.13 6.18
C LEU A 206 19.83 4.44 5.71
N GLU A 207 18.56 4.38 5.30
CA GLU A 207 17.78 5.55 4.85
C GLU A 207 17.05 6.29 6.00
N LYS A 208 17.18 5.80 7.24
CA LYS A 208 16.71 6.46 8.47
C LYS A 208 17.89 7.04 9.26
#